data_AF-A0AAV0FG74-F1
#
_entry.id   AF-A0AAV0FG74-F1
#
_cell.length_a   1.000
_cell.length_b   1.000
_cell.length_c   1.000
_cell.angle_alpha   90.00
_cell.angle_beta   90.00
_cell.angle_gamma   90.00
#
_symmetry.space_group_name_H-M   'P 1'
#
loop_
_entity.id
_entity.type
_entity.pdbx_description
1 polymer ?
#
loop_
_entity_poly.entity_id
_entity_poly.type
_entity_poly.pdbx_seq_one_letter_code
_entity_poly.pdbx_strand_id
1 'polypeptide(L)'
;MQNPGLKRVSFAFDYTPGGLFSLTNNGGFLITPQTKSVFILQKEYATVDPSFVDVVGTHGMSTCVGLIIQNPKSGKISVAHIDVLGVIELGINQMLSSVDDQDINDMTNLNVHLIGGYNDEPEWANHEDQEKREGVSFPICSKIIEVLCKSTKTFHLRTLHVLDHNTIYDGQGI
;
A
#
# COMPACT_ATOMS: atom_id res chain seq x y z
N MET A 1 4.01 -0.16 -16.23
CA MET A 1 3.36 -1.45 -15.89
C MET A 1 2.77 -2.16 -17.13
N GLN A 2 3.08 -3.44 -17.36
CA GLN A 2 2.63 -4.20 -18.55
C GLN A 2 1.35 -5.04 -18.34
N ASN A 3 0.96 -5.34 -17.10
CA ASN A 3 -0.26 -6.10 -16.81
C ASN A 3 -1.52 -5.23 -17.02
N PRO A 4 -2.43 -5.58 -17.97
CA PRO A 4 -3.60 -4.75 -18.28
C PRO A 4 -4.59 -4.59 -17.12
N GLY A 5 -4.73 -5.63 -16.29
CA GLY A 5 -5.63 -5.62 -15.13
C GLY A 5 -5.17 -4.62 -14.07
N LEU A 6 -3.90 -4.66 -13.72
CA LEU A 6 -3.32 -3.71 -12.76
C LEU A 6 -3.33 -2.27 -13.30
N LYS A 7 -3.05 -2.07 -14.59
CA LYS A 7 -3.14 -0.74 -15.22
C LYS A 7 -4.56 -0.17 -15.13
N ARG A 8 -5.57 -1.01 -15.37
CA ARG A 8 -6.97 -0.61 -15.24
C ARG A 8 -7.36 -0.26 -13.80
N VAL A 9 -6.93 -1.05 -12.82
CA VAL A 9 -7.20 -0.76 -11.40
C VAL A 9 -6.52 0.52 -10.96
N SER A 10 -5.26 0.72 -11.36
CA SER A 10 -4.50 1.94 -11.07
C SER A 10 -5.17 3.18 -11.66
N PHE A 11 -5.57 3.14 -12.93
CA PHE A 11 -6.32 4.23 -13.55
C PHE A 11 -7.65 4.48 -12.84
N ALA A 12 -8.41 3.44 -12.47
CA ALA A 12 -9.67 3.61 -11.74
C ALA A 12 -9.49 4.24 -10.35
N PHE A 13 -8.31 4.07 -9.73
CA PHE A 13 -7.98 4.67 -8.44
C PHE A 13 -7.93 6.20 -8.55
N ASP A 14 -7.34 6.75 -9.63
CA ASP A 14 -7.27 8.22 -9.87
C ASP A 14 -8.65 8.89 -9.94
N TYR A 15 -9.64 8.20 -10.51
CA TYR A 15 -11.01 8.72 -10.65
C TYR A 15 -11.91 8.35 -9.47
N THR A 16 -11.38 7.64 -8.48
CA THR A 16 -12.09 7.44 -7.23
C THR A 16 -12.05 8.78 -6.50
N PRO A 17 -13.19 9.48 -6.32
CA PRO A 17 -13.18 10.77 -5.67
C PRO A 17 -12.50 10.62 -4.31
N GLY A 18 -11.56 11.51 -4.01
CA GLY A 18 -11.00 11.65 -2.67
C GLY A 18 -12.15 11.96 -1.71
N GLY A 19 -12.76 10.90 -1.18
CA GLY A 19 -13.82 11.03 -0.22
C GLY A 19 -13.19 11.57 1.05
N LEU A 20 -13.59 12.78 1.45
CA LEU A 20 -13.69 13.00 2.89
C LEU A 20 -14.57 11.84 3.38
N PHE A 21 -14.04 10.95 4.22
CA PHE A 21 -14.88 9.99 4.92
C PHE A 21 -15.74 10.78 5.93
N SER A 22 -16.69 11.55 5.40
CA SER A 22 -17.67 12.35 6.10
C SER A 22 -18.99 12.24 5.30
N LEU A 23 -19.80 11.29 5.78
CA LEU A 23 -21.25 11.17 5.73
C LEU A 23 -22.01 12.09 4.75
N THR A 24 -22.54 11.53 3.64
CA THR A 24 -23.81 12.00 3.06
C THR A 24 -24.64 10.86 2.43
N ASN A 25 -25.96 11.07 2.39
CA ASN A 25 -27.05 10.11 2.17
C ASN A 25 -27.11 9.34 0.82
N ASN A 26 -26.07 9.35 -0.02
CA ASN A 26 -26.16 8.84 -1.39
C ASN A 26 -25.33 7.57 -1.65
N GLY A 27 -25.47 6.55 -0.79
CA GLY A 27 -25.05 5.17 -1.10
C GLY A 27 -23.55 4.87 -1.00
N GLY A 28 -22.74 5.76 -0.45
CA GLY A 28 -21.38 5.45 0.00
C GLY A 28 -21.37 4.70 1.33
N PHE A 29 -20.28 3.99 1.63
CA PHE A 29 -20.04 3.42 2.95
C PHE A 29 -20.07 4.54 4.01
N LEU A 30 -21.07 4.53 4.89
CA LEU A 30 -21.25 5.54 5.94
C LEU A 30 -20.45 5.14 7.18
N ILE A 31 -19.38 5.89 7.49
CA ILE A 31 -18.76 5.86 8.82
C ILE A 31 -19.77 6.52 9.78
N THR A 32 -20.50 5.70 10.51
CA THR A 32 -21.41 6.13 11.57
C THR A 32 -20.62 6.33 12.88
N PRO A 33 -21.18 6.98 13.91
CA PRO A 33 -20.57 6.99 15.24
C PRO A 33 -20.32 5.59 15.83
N GLN A 34 -20.98 4.56 15.29
CA GLN A 34 -20.82 3.16 15.67
C GLN A 34 -19.74 2.43 14.85
N THR A 35 -19.19 3.07 13.82
CA THR A 35 -18.17 2.47 12.96
C THR A 35 -16.87 2.33 13.72
N LYS A 36 -16.38 1.10 13.82
CA LYS A 36 -15.13 0.76 14.47
C LYS A 36 -14.01 0.95 13.48
N SER A 37 -13.26 2.03 13.62
CA SER A 37 -12.16 2.38 12.73
C SER A 37 -10.80 2.23 13.39
N VAL A 38 -9.81 1.74 12.66
CA VAL A 38 -8.40 1.78 13.02
C VAL A 38 -7.68 2.75 12.09
N PHE A 39 -7.03 3.75 12.67
CA PHE A 39 -6.21 4.70 11.93
C PHE A 39 -4.74 4.42 12.17
N ILE A 40 -3.95 4.39 11.11
CA ILE A 40 -2.53 4.00 11.14
C ILE A 40 -1.70 5.22 10.83
N LEU A 41 -0.79 5.57 11.74
CA LEU A 41 0.14 6.67 11.53
C LEU A 41 1.34 6.21 10.70
N GLN A 42 2.10 7.18 10.20
CA GLN A 42 3.39 6.92 9.57
C GLN A 42 4.30 6.11 10.51
N LYS A 43 5.02 5.12 9.97
CA LYS A 43 5.85 4.12 10.70
C LYS A 43 5.07 3.03 11.44
N GLU A 44 3.74 3.00 11.33
CA GLU A 44 2.92 1.99 12.00
C GLU A 44 2.37 0.97 10.99
N TYR A 45 2.02 -0.21 11.52
CA TYR A 45 1.17 -1.16 10.87
C TYR A 45 0.14 -1.70 11.86
N ALA A 46 -1.01 -2.14 11.36
CA ALA A 46 -2.00 -2.85 12.15
C ALA A 46 -2.61 -3.98 11.34
N THR A 47 -2.91 -5.07 12.02
CA THR A 47 -3.68 -6.18 11.46
C THR A 47 -5.04 -6.23 12.12
N VAL A 48 -6.08 -6.20 11.30
CA VAL A 48 -7.46 -6.14 11.72
C VAL A 48 -8.22 -7.38 11.25
N ASP A 49 -9.15 -7.81 12.09
CA ASP A 49 -10.13 -8.83 11.75
C ASP A 49 -11.45 -8.12 11.41
N PRO A 50 -12.03 -8.37 10.22
CA PRO A 50 -13.26 -7.71 9.77
C PRO A 50 -14.47 -7.98 10.69
N SER A 51 -14.39 -8.97 11.58
CA SER A 51 -15.42 -9.24 12.60
C SER A 51 -15.48 -8.14 13.68
N PHE A 52 -14.42 -7.33 13.83
CA PHE A 52 -14.29 -6.33 14.88
C PHE A 52 -14.03 -4.91 14.38
N VAL A 53 -13.50 -4.75 13.17
CA VAL A 53 -13.12 -3.45 12.61
C VAL A 53 -13.79 -3.28 11.25
N ASP A 54 -14.51 -2.18 11.09
CA ASP A 54 -15.24 -1.85 9.87
C ASP A 54 -14.35 -1.14 8.85
N VAL A 55 -13.40 -0.32 9.34
CA VAL A 55 -12.52 0.50 8.49
C VAL A 55 -11.10 0.51 9.05
N VAL A 56 -10.12 0.35 8.17
CA VAL A 56 -8.72 0.64 8.48
C VAL A 56 -8.16 1.56 7.41
N GLY A 57 -7.39 2.57 7.81
CA GLY A 57 -6.86 3.56 6.88
C GLY A 57 -5.67 4.34 7.39
N THR A 58 -5.01 5.05 6.48
CA THR A 58 -3.92 5.98 6.74
C THR A 58 -4.04 7.20 5.81
N HIS A 59 -3.25 8.24 6.05
CA HIS A 59 -3.25 9.47 5.27
C HIS A 59 -1.85 10.09 5.20
N GLY A 60 -1.70 11.18 4.43
CA GLY A 60 -0.48 12.00 4.45
C GLY A 60 0.73 11.35 3.78
N MET A 61 0.50 10.45 2.83
CA MET A 61 1.56 9.74 2.11
C MET A 61 2.09 10.61 0.97
N SER A 62 3.19 11.33 1.19
CA SER A 62 3.96 11.96 0.11
C SER A 62 4.88 10.93 -0.56
N THR A 63 6.10 10.75 -0.05
CA THR A 63 7.06 9.72 -0.51
C THR A 63 6.85 8.36 0.16
N CYS A 64 6.00 8.30 1.18
CA CYS A 64 5.70 7.08 1.90
C CYS A 64 4.82 6.15 1.07
N VAL A 65 4.89 4.85 1.35
CA VAL A 65 4.15 3.81 0.64
C VAL A 65 3.21 3.08 1.60
N GLY A 66 1.93 3.06 1.25
CA GLY A 66 0.93 2.20 1.86
C GLY A 66 1.05 0.77 1.33
N LEU A 67 1.20 -0.18 2.25
CA LEU A 67 1.17 -1.62 1.96
C LEU A 67 -0.03 -2.25 2.63
N ILE A 68 -0.85 -2.96 1.85
CA ILE A 68 -1.98 -3.73 2.36
C ILE A 68 -1.79 -5.19 1.95
N ILE A 69 -1.88 -6.08 2.94
CA ILE A 69 -1.86 -7.54 2.75
C ILE A 69 -3.15 -8.10 3.33
N GLN A 70 -3.94 -8.76 2.50
CA GLN A 70 -5.22 -9.35 2.90
C GLN A 70 -5.17 -10.86 2.71
N ASN A 71 -5.63 -11.59 3.72
CA ASN A 71 -5.98 -12.99 3.60
C ASN A 71 -7.42 -13.09 3.06
N PRO A 72 -7.63 -13.55 1.81
CA PRO A 72 -8.97 -13.65 1.22
C PRO A 72 -9.84 -14.73 1.88
N LYS A 73 -9.24 -15.72 2.58
CA LYS A 73 -9.95 -16.82 3.23
C LYS A 73 -10.58 -16.36 4.55
N SER A 74 -9.81 -15.72 5.42
CA SER A 74 -10.32 -15.23 6.71
C SER A 74 -10.82 -13.78 6.67
N GLY A 75 -10.46 -13.04 5.62
CA GLY A 75 -10.77 -11.63 5.49
C GLY A 75 -9.88 -10.72 6.35
N LYS A 76 -8.91 -11.26 7.11
CA LYS A 76 -7.95 -10.45 7.88
C LYS A 76 -7.13 -9.54 6.96
N ILE A 77 -6.92 -8.31 7.38
CA ILE A 77 -6.20 -7.29 6.61
C ILE A 77 -5.10 -6.70 7.49
N SER A 78 -3.87 -6.70 6.99
CA SER A 78 -2.77 -5.92 7.54
C SER A 78 -2.52 -4.72 6.66
N VAL A 79 -2.46 -3.53 7.27
CA VAL A 79 -2.16 -2.26 6.59
C VAL A 79 -0.93 -1.65 7.26
N ALA A 80 -0.01 -1.11 6.46
CA ALA A 80 1.19 -0.42 6.94
C ALA A 80 1.39 0.89 6.19
N HIS A 81 1.87 1.91 6.91
CA HIS A 81 2.36 3.17 6.33
C HIS A 81 3.89 3.19 6.43
N ILE A 82 4.55 2.89 5.31
CA ILE A 82 5.99 2.63 5.26
C ILE A 82 6.74 3.87 4.78
N ASP A 83 7.75 4.28 5.54
CA ASP A 83 8.61 5.44 5.25
C ASP A 83 10.10 5.20 5.53
N VAL A 84 10.47 4.09 6.18
CA VAL A 84 11.86 3.76 6.56
C VAL A 84 12.28 2.41 6.00
N LEU A 85 13.30 2.40 5.14
CA LEU A 85 13.83 1.18 4.49
C LEU A 85 14.28 0.10 5.47
N GLY A 86 14.96 0.50 6.56
CA GLY A 86 15.61 -0.43 7.49
C GLY A 86 14.65 -1.35 8.26
N VAL A 87 13.35 -1.05 8.27
CA VAL A 87 12.35 -1.84 9.01
C VAL A 87 11.41 -2.62 8.10
N ILE A 88 11.49 -2.46 6.77
CA ILE A 88 10.54 -3.05 5.81
C ILE A 88 10.49 -4.58 5.94
N GLU A 89 11.65 -5.23 5.98
CA GLU A 89 11.71 -6.69 6.01
C GLU A 89 11.13 -7.26 7.31
N LEU A 90 11.50 -6.69 8.46
CA LEU A 90 10.95 -7.08 9.75
C LEU A 90 9.43 -6.83 9.80
N GLY A 91 8.99 -5.65 9.38
CA GLY A 91 7.58 -5.25 9.38
C GLY A 91 6.73 -6.15 8.50
N ILE A 92 7.15 -6.41 7.26
CA ILE A 92 6.42 -7.32 6.36
C ILE A 92 6.35 -8.72 6.96
N ASN A 93 7.43 -9.26 7.51
CA ASN A 93 7.40 -10.59 8.13
C ASN A 93 6.42 -10.66 9.31
N GLN A 94 6.34 -9.60 10.12
CA GLN A 94 5.35 -9.49 11.19
C GLN A 94 3.92 -9.38 10.65
N MET A 95 3.68 -8.58 9.60
CA MET A 95 2.39 -8.48 8.92
C MET A 95 1.95 -9.86 8.40
N LEU A 96 2.81 -10.57 7.67
CA LEU A 96 2.55 -11.91 7.13
C LEU A 96 2.20 -12.91 8.24
N SER A 97 2.92 -12.87 9.36
CA SER A 97 2.68 -13.76 10.50
C SER A 97 1.33 -13.52 11.17
N SER A 98 0.81 -12.29 11.09
CA SER A 98 -0.46 -11.90 11.72
C SER A 98 -1.70 -12.14 10.85
N VAL A 99 -1.56 -12.15 9.52
CA VAL A 99 -2.68 -12.42 8.58
C VAL A 99 -2.80 -13.90 8.21
N ASP A 100 -1.73 -14.66 8.38
CA ASP A 100 -1.70 -16.07 8.04
C ASP A 100 -2.21 -16.92 9.20
N ASP A 101 -3.38 -17.52 9.01
CA ASP A 101 -4.04 -18.35 10.00
C ASP A 101 -3.42 -19.77 10.07
N GLN A 102 -2.08 -19.88 10.02
CA GLN A 102 -1.26 -21.08 10.30
C GLN A 102 -1.83 -22.44 9.87
N ASP A 103 -2.65 -22.49 8.82
CA ASP A 103 -3.31 -23.73 8.38
C ASP A 103 -2.28 -24.46 7.53
N ILE A 104 -1.47 -25.30 8.19
CA ILE A 104 -0.24 -25.94 7.68
C ILE A 104 -0.44 -26.69 6.35
N ASN A 105 -1.69 -27.02 6.00
CA ASN A 105 -2.04 -27.77 4.80
C ASN A 105 -2.53 -26.93 3.61
N ASP A 106 -2.63 -25.60 3.75
CA ASP A 106 -3.15 -24.73 2.70
C ASP A 106 -2.07 -23.74 2.23
N MET A 107 -1.89 -23.64 0.92
CA MET A 107 -1.00 -22.64 0.34
C MET A 107 -1.72 -21.28 0.43
N THR A 108 -1.46 -20.54 1.51
CA THR A 108 -2.12 -19.24 1.73
C THR A 108 -1.81 -18.27 0.59
N ASN A 109 -2.82 -18.01 -0.24
CA ASN A 109 -2.80 -17.00 -1.29
C ASN A 109 -3.18 -15.65 -0.68
N LEU A 110 -2.30 -14.67 -0.74
CA LEU A 110 -2.53 -13.34 -0.15
C LEU A 110 -2.74 -12.28 -1.22
N ASN A 111 -3.72 -11.41 -1.02
CA ASN A 111 -3.90 -10.22 -1.85
C ASN A 111 -2.96 -9.12 -1.37
N VAL A 112 -2.30 -8.43 -2.29
CA VAL A 112 -1.40 -7.31 -2.00
C VAL A 112 -1.84 -6.05 -2.74
N HIS A 113 -1.83 -4.93 -2.04
CA HIS A 113 -2.04 -3.60 -2.61
C HIS A 113 -0.90 -2.68 -2.20
N LEU A 114 -0.26 -2.02 -3.17
CA LEU A 114 0.73 -0.97 -2.96
C LEU A 114 0.18 0.35 -3.49
N ILE A 115 0.17 1.38 -2.66
CA ILE A 115 -0.41 2.70 -2.96
C ILE A 115 0.50 3.80 -2.37
N GLY A 116 0.68 4.92 -3.06
CA GLY A 116 1.48 6.05 -2.58
C GLY A 116 2.89 6.06 -3.16
N GLY A 117 3.75 6.96 -2.68
CA GLY A 117 5.04 7.24 -3.31
C GLY A 117 4.88 7.84 -4.70
N TYR A 118 5.77 8.74 -5.08
CA TYR A 118 5.80 9.36 -6.42
C TYR A 118 7.23 9.36 -6.93
N ASN A 119 7.45 9.77 -8.17
CA ASN A 119 8.79 9.93 -8.71
C ASN A 119 9.44 11.18 -8.10
N ASP A 120 10.14 11.00 -6.98
CA ASP A 120 10.79 12.07 -6.23
C ASP A 120 12.28 12.24 -6.58
N GLU A 121 12.69 11.74 -7.74
CA GLU A 121 14.04 11.93 -8.27
C GLU A 121 14.21 13.37 -8.81
N PRO A 122 15.29 14.08 -8.44
CA PRO A 122 15.53 15.44 -8.94
C PRO A 122 15.84 15.46 -10.44
N GLU A 123 15.09 16.25 -11.21
CA GLU A 123 15.27 16.42 -12.68
C GLU A 123 16.68 16.85 -13.11
N TRP A 124 17.43 17.54 -12.23
CA TRP A 124 18.78 18.04 -12.49
C TRP A 124 19.88 17.01 -12.25
N ALA A 125 19.55 15.79 -11.81
CA ALA A 125 20.52 14.72 -11.62
C ALA A 125 21.05 14.23 -12.97
N ASN A 126 22.08 14.91 -13.48
CA ASN A 126 22.83 14.49 -14.66
C ASN A 126 23.30 13.03 -14.54
N HIS A 127 23.35 12.35 -15.69
CA HIS A 127 23.64 10.91 -15.85
C HIS A 127 25.01 10.42 -15.35
N GLU A 128 25.82 11.23 -14.67
CA GLU A 128 27.18 10.88 -14.21
C GLU A 128 27.28 10.40 -12.74
N ASP A 129 26.49 10.91 -11.79
CA ASP A 129 26.56 10.46 -10.38
C ASP A 129 25.42 9.49 -10.01
N GLN A 130 25.64 8.17 -10.10
CA GLN A 130 24.62 7.15 -9.78
C GLN A 130 24.32 7.03 -8.27
N GLU A 131 25.30 7.31 -7.39
CA GLU A 131 25.18 7.10 -5.94
C GLU A 131 24.30 8.14 -5.22
N LYS A 132 23.90 9.23 -5.89
CA LYS A 132 23.06 10.31 -5.33
C LYS A 132 21.63 10.39 -5.90
N ARG A 133 21.23 9.42 -6.73
CA ARG A 133 20.03 9.53 -7.59
C ARG A 133 18.72 9.03 -7.01
N GLU A 134 18.77 8.10 -6.07
CA GLU A 134 17.53 7.42 -5.71
C GLU A 134 16.71 8.35 -4.81
N GLY A 135 15.58 8.82 -5.34
CA GLY A 135 14.50 9.37 -4.54
C GLY A 135 14.10 8.37 -3.45
N VAL A 136 13.32 8.80 -2.47
CA VAL A 136 12.92 7.97 -1.33
C VAL A 136 11.91 6.89 -1.75
N SER A 137 11.02 7.18 -2.71
CA SER A 137 9.87 6.32 -3.01
C SER A 137 10.26 5.02 -3.71
N PHE A 138 11.19 5.07 -4.68
CA PHE A 138 11.59 3.90 -5.47
C PHE A 138 12.28 2.82 -4.62
N PRO A 139 13.28 3.13 -3.77
CA PRO A 139 13.88 2.17 -2.85
C PRO A 139 12.86 1.50 -1.92
N ILE A 140 11.86 2.25 -1.42
CA ILE A 140 10.81 1.68 -0.57
C ILE A 140 9.98 0.66 -1.37
N CYS A 141 9.49 1.04 -2.55
CA CYS A 141 8.73 0.15 -3.42
C CYS A 141 9.53 -1.12 -3.77
N SER A 142 10.79 -0.93 -4.19
CA SER A 142 11.69 -2.03 -4.56
C SER A 142 11.92 -2.99 -3.40
N LYS A 143 12.20 -2.46 -2.20
CA LYS A 143 12.45 -3.29 -1.02
C LYS A 143 11.21 -4.08 -0.58
N ILE A 144 10.01 -3.50 -0.70
CA ILE A 144 8.75 -4.22 -0.43
C ILE A 144 8.62 -5.42 -1.37
N ILE A 145 8.81 -5.22 -2.68
CA ILE A 145 8.71 -6.30 -3.67
C ILE A 145 9.79 -7.36 -3.43
N GLU A 146 11.03 -6.95 -3.15
CA GLU A 146 12.14 -7.86 -2.83
C GLU A 146 11.76 -8.79 -1.66
N VAL A 147 11.24 -8.24 -0.57
CA VAL A 147 10.85 -9.02 0.62
C VAL A 147 9.69 -9.96 0.31
N LEU A 148 8.67 -9.52 -0.43
CA LEU A 148 7.55 -10.38 -0.83
C LEU A 148 8.02 -11.53 -1.72
N CYS A 149 8.94 -11.30 -2.65
CA CYS A 149 9.51 -12.33 -3.52
C CYS A 149 10.37 -13.38 -2.78
N LYS A 150 10.93 -13.04 -1.61
CA LYS A 150 11.69 -13.99 -0.77
C LYS A 150 10.79 -14.89 0.08
N SER A 151 9.52 -14.54 0.25
CA SER A 151 8.58 -15.34 1.04
C SER A 151 8.15 -16.61 0.29
N THR A 152 7.82 -17.66 1.04
CA THR A 152 7.28 -18.91 0.49
C THR A 152 5.78 -18.82 0.15
N LYS A 153 5.13 -17.70 0.47
CA LYS A 153 3.71 -17.47 0.22
C LYS A 153 3.45 -17.06 -1.22
N THR A 154 2.24 -17.32 -1.70
CA THR A 154 1.79 -16.85 -3.01
C THR A 154 1.07 -15.51 -2.85
N PHE A 155 1.48 -14.51 -3.64
CA PHE A 155 0.90 -13.17 -3.60
C PHE A 155 0.19 -12.85 -4.92
N HIS A 156 -1.02 -12.32 -4.81
CA HIS A 156 -1.76 -11.71 -5.90
C HIS A 156 -1.71 -10.21 -5.76
N LEU A 157 -0.92 -9.55 -6.60
CA LEU A 157 -0.93 -8.10 -6.68
C LEU A 157 -2.29 -7.64 -7.25
N ARG A 158 -3.08 -6.94 -6.45
CA ARG A 158 -4.44 -6.48 -6.79
C ARG A 158 -4.44 -5.01 -7.17
N THR A 159 -3.64 -4.21 -6.48
CA THR A 159 -3.44 -2.78 -6.78
C THR A 159 -1.97 -2.45 -6.75
N LEU A 160 -1.52 -1.73 -7.77
CA LEU A 160 -0.18 -1.15 -7.83
C LEU A 160 -0.34 0.29 -8.33
N HIS A 161 -0.36 1.24 -7.40
CA HIS A 161 -0.58 2.65 -7.65
C HIS A 161 0.51 3.46 -6.94
N VAL A 162 1.72 3.35 -7.47
CA VAL A 162 2.95 3.92 -6.90
C VAL A 162 3.81 4.53 -8.01
N LEU A 163 4.76 5.41 -7.66
CA LEU A 163 5.75 5.99 -8.59
C LEU A 163 5.07 6.66 -9.79
N ASP A 164 5.47 6.37 -11.03
CA ASP A 164 4.84 6.84 -12.29
C ASP A 164 3.31 6.84 -12.24
N HIS A 165 2.72 5.83 -11.60
CA HIS A 165 1.28 5.66 -11.57
C HIS A 165 0.56 6.54 -10.54
N ASN A 166 1.28 7.08 -9.57
CA ASN A 166 0.79 8.01 -8.55
C ASN A 166 1.45 9.41 -8.68
N THR A 167 2.25 9.63 -9.74
CA THR A 167 2.91 10.91 -10.00
C THR A 167 2.03 11.77 -10.92
N ILE A 168 1.73 12.98 -10.47
CA ILE A 168 1.05 14.00 -11.26
C ILE A 168 2.09 15.06 -11.61
N TYR A 169 2.34 15.26 -12.89
CA TYR A 169 3.18 16.35 -13.37
C TYR A 169 2.29 17.55 -13.64
N ASP A 170 2.34 18.57 -12.78
CA ASP A 170 1.69 19.83 -13.07
C ASP A 170 2.63 20.77 -13.87
N GLY A 171 2.06 21.82 -14.48
CA GLY A 171 2.80 22.75 -15.33
C GLY A 171 3.85 23.60 -14.61
N GLN A 172 4.05 23.43 -13.31
CA GLN A 172 5.09 24.10 -12.51
C GLN A 172 6.29 23.18 -12.20
N GLY A 173 6.26 21.92 -12.66
CA GLY A 173 7.10 20.87 -12.06
C GLY A 173 6.45 20.38 -10.75
N ILE A 174 6.78 19.16 -10.34
CA ILE A 174 6.17 18.41 -9.20
C ILE A 174 5.62 19.29 -8.08
#